data_AF-A0A2M7C267-F1
#
_entry.id   AF-A0A2M7C267-F1
#
_cell.length_a   1.000
_cell.length_b   1.000
_cell.length_c   1.000
_cell.angle_alpha   90.00
_cell.angle_beta   90.00
_cell.angle_gamma   90.00
#
_symmetry.space_group_name_H-M   'P 1'
#
loop_
_entity.id
_entity.type
_entity.pdbx_description
1 polymer ?
#
loop_
_entity_poly.entity_id
_entity_poly.type
_entity_poly.pdbx_seq_one_letter_code
_entity_poly.pdbx_strand_id
1 'polypeptide(L)'
;MVIGMADGLTVPFALAAGLSGAVASSHLIITAGLAEIVAGSIAMGLGGYLAARGDAEHYVHELDREQQEVNTQPDQEAAEIVGIFASYGVSAAQCAPVVAALRTDRKAWVSFMMRFELGLERPQSGRAIKSAATIASAYIVGGLIPIAPYFLAFGVTQALPWSVAITLVALALFGYIKGHYTGAAPLMSALHTLLIGSIAAAAAFLLARAIS
;
A
#
# COMPACT_ATOMS: atom_id res chain seq x y z
N MET A 1 -1.86 -0.97 -5.85
CA MET A 1 -2.37 0.07 -6.78
C MET A 1 -2.50 1.45 -6.12
N VAL A 2 -3.34 1.66 -5.11
CA VAL A 2 -3.55 2.99 -4.50
C VAL A 2 -2.23 3.63 -4.03
N ILE A 3 -1.42 2.90 -3.25
CA ILE A 3 -0.13 3.39 -2.75
C ILE A 3 0.80 3.76 -3.92
N GLY A 4 0.98 2.87 -4.89
CA GLY A 4 1.82 3.12 -6.07
C GLY A 4 1.36 4.33 -6.90
N MET A 5 0.06 4.48 -7.14
CA MET A 5 -0.47 5.62 -7.89
C MET A 5 -0.31 6.95 -7.13
N ALA A 6 -0.55 6.96 -5.82
CA ALA A 6 -0.42 8.16 -5.00
C ALA A 6 1.03 8.69 -5.01
N ASP A 7 1.99 7.80 -4.78
CA ASP A 7 3.41 8.18 -4.75
C ASP A 7 3.92 8.50 -6.15
N GLY A 8 3.50 7.73 -7.17
CA GLY A 8 3.85 7.98 -8.57
C GLY A 8 3.32 9.32 -9.08
N LEU A 9 2.14 9.78 -8.65
CA LEU A 9 1.67 11.13 -8.99
C LEU A 9 2.43 12.23 -8.25
N THR A 10 2.91 11.96 -7.03
CA THR A 10 3.41 13.00 -6.12
C THR A 10 4.92 13.22 -6.26
N VAL A 11 5.73 12.15 -6.25
CA VAL A 11 7.20 12.27 -6.20
C VAL A 11 7.79 12.73 -7.54
N PRO A 12 7.47 12.09 -8.69
CA PRO A 12 7.85 12.59 -10.01
C PRO A 12 7.39 14.04 -10.26
N PHE A 13 6.21 14.42 -9.78
CA PHE A 13 5.71 15.80 -9.89
C PHE A 13 6.53 16.78 -9.07
N ALA A 14 6.80 16.46 -7.80
CA ALA A 14 7.61 17.30 -6.94
C ALA A 14 9.02 17.48 -7.48
N LEU A 15 9.63 16.42 -8.01
CA LEU A 15 10.92 16.47 -8.69
C LEU A 15 10.87 17.39 -9.92
N ALA A 16 9.88 17.21 -10.80
CA ALA A 16 9.75 18.02 -12.02
C ALA A 16 9.50 19.50 -11.72
N ALA A 17 8.66 19.79 -10.71
CA ALA A 17 8.43 21.15 -10.24
C ALA A 17 9.71 21.76 -9.64
N GLY A 18 10.40 21.01 -8.78
CA GLY A 18 11.70 21.38 -8.20
C GLY A 18 12.73 21.77 -9.25
N LEU A 19 12.99 20.85 -10.18
CA LEU A 19 13.97 21.08 -11.24
C LEU A 19 13.56 22.23 -12.16
N SER A 20 12.28 22.42 -12.46
CA SER A 20 11.82 23.57 -13.25
C SER A 20 12.06 24.92 -12.59
N GLY A 21 12.17 24.95 -11.26
CA GLY A 21 12.54 26.15 -10.50
C GLY A 21 14.04 26.47 -10.53
N ALA A 22 14.90 25.47 -10.80
CA ALA A 22 16.35 25.57 -10.71
C ALA A 22 17.08 25.50 -12.07
N VAL A 23 16.53 24.77 -13.05
CA VAL A 23 17.16 24.52 -14.35
C VAL A 23 16.22 24.83 -15.53
N ALA A 24 16.78 25.39 -16.61
CA ALA A 24 16.03 25.78 -17.81
C ALA A 24 16.04 24.70 -18.92
N SER A 25 16.30 23.43 -18.59
CA SER A 25 16.40 22.33 -19.57
C SER A 25 15.33 21.27 -19.36
N SER A 26 14.36 21.20 -20.28
CA SER A 26 13.33 20.15 -20.29
C SER A 26 13.97 18.75 -20.43
N HIS A 27 15.10 18.63 -21.13
CA HIS A 27 15.82 17.37 -21.26
C HIS A 27 16.31 16.85 -19.89
N LEU A 28 16.89 17.71 -19.06
CA LEU A 28 17.34 17.32 -17.72
C LEU A 28 16.16 16.86 -16.86
N ILE A 29 15.04 17.57 -16.92
CA ILE A 29 13.81 17.22 -16.19
C ILE A 29 13.27 15.86 -16.62
N ILE A 30 13.22 15.60 -17.94
CA ILE A 30 12.77 14.30 -18.47
C ILE A 30 13.71 13.19 -18.01
N THR A 31 15.03 13.36 -18.16
CA THR A 31 15.98 12.30 -17.79
C THR A 31 15.95 12.00 -16.29
N ALA A 32 15.87 13.03 -15.45
CA ALA A 32 15.77 12.87 -14.00
C ALA A 32 14.43 12.25 -13.61
N GLY A 33 13.32 12.71 -14.20
CA GLY A 33 11.98 12.17 -13.96
C GLY A 33 11.86 10.70 -14.37
N LEU A 34 12.36 10.32 -15.54
CA LEU A 34 12.35 8.91 -15.96
C LEU A 34 13.22 8.03 -15.07
N ALA A 35 14.42 8.49 -14.70
CA ALA A 35 15.29 7.76 -13.79
C ALA A 35 14.62 7.55 -12.42
N GLU A 36 13.96 8.58 -11.91
CA GLU A 36 13.22 8.53 -10.65
C GLU A 36 12.00 7.59 -10.75
N ILE A 37 11.22 7.63 -11.84
CA ILE A 37 10.09 6.71 -12.06
C ILE A 37 10.56 5.24 -12.06
N VAL A 38 11.67 4.95 -12.75
CA VAL A 38 12.23 3.59 -12.79
C VAL A 38 12.72 3.17 -11.41
N ALA A 39 13.50 4.01 -10.72
CA ALA A 39 14.00 3.70 -9.39
C ALA A 39 12.88 3.53 -8.36
N GLY A 40 11.92 4.45 -8.33
CA GLY A 40 10.77 4.45 -7.43
C GLY A 40 9.83 3.27 -7.67
N SER A 41 9.54 2.93 -8.94
CA SER A 41 8.69 1.77 -9.26
C SER A 41 9.31 0.45 -8.82
N ILE A 42 10.63 0.28 -8.99
CA ILE A 42 11.36 -0.89 -8.51
C ILE A 42 11.33 -0.94 -6.97
N ALA A 43 11.69 0.16 -6.31
CA ALA A 43 11.73 0.23 -4.85
C ALA A 43 10.37 -0.09 -4.22
N MET A 44 9.29 0.51 -4.72
CA MET A 44 7.95 0.27 -4.23
C MET A 44 7.41 -1.12 -4.60
N GLY A 45 7.71 -1.61 -5.80
CA GLY A 45 7.36 -2.96 -6.22
C GLY A 45 7.99 -4.01 -5.31
N LEU A 46 9.29 -3.87 -5.02
CA LEU A 46 10.01 -4.73 -4.08
C LEU A 46 9.46 -4.58 -2.65
N GLY A 47 9.15 -3.36 -2.19
CA GLY A 47 8.51 -3.15 -0.89
C GLY A 47 7.17 -3.90 -0.78
N GLY A 48 6.34 -3.82 -1.82
CA GLY A 48 5.08 -4.55 -1.90
C GLY A 48 5.23 -6.07 -1.98
N TYR A 49 6.29 -6.56 -2.63
CA TYR A 49 6.65 -7.98 -2.65
C TYR A 49 7.07 -8.47 -1.26
N LEU A 50 8.00 -7.76 -0.63
CA LEU A 50 8.58 -8.14 0.66
C LEU A 50 7.55 -8.10 1.77
N ALA A 51 6.67 -7.08 1.80
CA ALA A 51 5.57 -7.03 2.76
C ALA A 51 4.64 -8.24 2.62
N ALA A 52 4.15 -8.51 1.40
CA ALA A 52 3.24 -9.62 1.16
C ALA A 52 3.90 -11.00 1.33
N ARG A 53 5.22 -11.10 1.12
CA ARG A 53 5.99 -12.31 1.40
C ARG A 53 6.21 -12.50 2.90
N GLY A 54 6.51 -11.43 3.63
CA GLY A 54 6.65 -11.43 5.09
C GLY A 54 5.36 -11.87 5.78
N ASP A 55 4.20 -11.37 5.34
CA ASP A 55 2.89 -11.84 5.81
C ASP A 55 2.71 -13.35 5.61
N ALA A 56 3.19 -13.89 4.48
CA ALA A 56 3.07 -15.31 4.16
C ALA A 56 4.03 -16.18 4.96
N GLU A 57 5.27 -15.73 5.17
CA GLU A 57 6.26 -16.41 6.01
C GLU A 57 5.81 -16.41 7.48
N HIS A 58 5.26 -15.28 7.97
CA HIS A 58 4.69 -15.19 9.31
C HIS A 58 3.50 -16.14 9.49
N TYR A 59 2.59 -16.21 8.53
CA TYR A 59 1.47 -17.16 8.56
C TYR A 59 1.94 -18.62 8.66
N VAL A 60 2.96 -19.01 7.88
CA VAL A 60 3.48 -20.39 7.90
C VAL A 60 4.13 -20.70 9.24
N HIS A 61 4.91 -19.77 9.79
CA HIS A 61 5.52 -19.93 11.10
C HIS A 61 4.49 -20.15 12.20
N GLU A 62 3.45 -19.31 12.25
CA GLU A 62 2.39 -19.46 13.24
C GLU A 62 1.56 -20.73 13.03
N LEU A 63 1.31 -21.12 11.77
CA LEU A 63 0.61 -22.37 11.48
C LEU A 63 1.36 -23.59 12.02
N ASP A 64 2.69 -23.62 11.85
CA ASP A 64 3.52 -24.70 12.36
C ASP A 64 3.57 -24.71 13.89
N ARG A 65 3.63 -23.54 14.53
CA ARG A 65 3.57 -23.38 15.99
C ARG A 65 2.24 -23.90 16.56
N GLU A 66 1.13 -23.42 16.01
CA GLU A 66 -0.22 -23.80 16.41
C GLU A 66 -0.46 -25.31 16.24
N GLN A 67 0.01 -25.87 15.12
CA GLN A 67 -0.09 -27.30 14.87
C GLN A 67 0.70 -28.13 15.90
N GLN A 68 1.82 -27.61 16.41
CA GLN A 68 2.59 -28.25 17.48
C GLN A 68 1.88 -28.14 18.82
N GLU A 69 1.41 -26.96 19.19
CA GLU A 69 0.73 -26.69 20.47
C GLU A 69 -0.56 -27.50 20.61
N VAL A 70 -1.37 -27.57 19.57
CA VAL A 70 -2.56 -28.43 19.52
C VAL A 70 -2.18 -29.91 19.78
N ASN A 71 -1.00 -30.36 19.37
CA ASN A 71 -0.53 -31.72 19.58
C ASN A 71 0.12 -31.96 20.96
N THR A 72 0.90 -31.01 21.45
CA THR A 72 1.71 -31.16 22.68
C THR A 72 0.97 -30.67 23.94
N GLN A 73 0.09 -29.69 23.80
CA GLN A 73 -0.61 -29.01 24.90
C GLN A 73 -2.14 -28.91 24.64
N PRO A 74 -2.83 -30.00 24.27
CA PRO A 74 -4.23 -29.95 23.81
C PRO A 74 -5.23 -29.44 24.85
N ASP A 75 -4.96 -29.61 26.15
CA ASP A 75 -5.85 -29.12 27.20
C ASP A 75 -5.69 -27.62 27.43
N GLN A 76 -4.48 -27.08 27.21
CA GLN A 76 -4.23 -25.64 27.25
C GLN A 76 -4.90 -24.96 26.05
N GLU A 77 -4.69 -25.46 24.83
CA GLU A 77 -5.34 -24.94 23.62
C GLU A 77 -6.88 -24.99 23.70
N ALA A 78 -7.43 -26.01 24.36
CA ALA A 78 -8.86 -26.11 24.57
C ALA A 78 -9.38 -25.03 25.53
N ALA A 79 -8.59 -24.68 26.54
CA ALA A 79 -8.91 -23.59 27.46
C ALA A 79 -8.86 -22.22 26.75
N GLU A 80 -7.97 -22.05 25.77
CA GLU A 80 -7.87 -20.83 24.96
C GLU A 80 -9.13 -20.63 24.10
N ILE A 81 -9.66 -21.70 23.48
CA ILE A 81 -10.97 -21.65 22.79
C ILE A 81 -12.08 -21.18 23.75
N VAL A 82 -12.12 -21.72 24.98
CA VAL A 82 -13.09 -21.28 25.98
C VAL A 82 -12.93 -19.80 26.31
N GLY A 83 -11.68 -19.32 26.42
CA GLY A 83 -11.36 -17.91 26.62
C GLY A 83 -11.85 -17.01 25.48
N ILE A 84 -11.64 -17.43 24.23
CA ILE A 84 -12.14 -16.74 23.03
C ILE A 84 -13.67 -16.61 23.11
N PHE A 85 -14.38 -17.71 23.36
CA PHE A 85 -15.85 -17.69 23.47
C PHE A 85 -16.37 -16.89 24.67
N ALA A 86 -15.64 -16.89 25.79
CA ALA A 86 -15.98 -16.09 26.95
C ALA A 86 -15.94 -14.58 26.64
N SER A 87 -15.04 -14.13 25.75
CA SER A 87 -15.01 -12.74 25.29
C SER A 87 -16.29 -12.31 24.55
N TYR A 88 -17.03 -13.27 23.99
CA TYR A 88 -18.35 -13.08 23.37
C TYR A 88 -19.52 -13.33 24.33
N GLY A 89 -19.25 -13.53 25.63
CA GLY A 89 -20.27 -13.80 26.65
C GLY A 89 -20.82 -15.23 26.63
N VAL A 90 -20.15 -16.16 25.94
CA VAL A 90 -20.53 -17.57 25.92
C VAL A 90 -19.92 -18.27 27.13
N SER A 91 -20.76 -18.87 27.97
CA SER A 91 -20.26 -19.60 29.16
C SER A 91 -19.51 -20.88 28.77
N ALA A 92 -18.58 -21.33 29.62
CA ALA A 92 -17.84 -22.56 29.40
C ALA A 92 -18.76 -23.78 29.17
N ALA A 93 -19.89 -23.85 29.88
CA ALA A 93 -20.87 -24.93 29.72
C ALA A 93 -21.53 -24.94 28.33
N GLN A 94 -21.80 -23.76 27.76
CA GLN A 94 -22.36 -23.61 26.41
C GLN A 94 -21.33 -23.90 25.31
N CYS A 95 -20.05 -23.59 25.57
CA CYS A 95 -18.94 -23.78 24.63
C CYS A 95 -18.43 -25.24 24.60
N ALA A 96 -18.59 -26.00 25.69
CA ALA A 96 -18.03 -27.34 25.84
C ALA A 96 -18.32 -28.31 24.67
N PRO A 97 -19.53 -28.37 24.08
CA PRO A 97 -19.79 -29.23 22.92
C PRO A 97 -19.01 -28.82 21.67
N VAL A 98 -18.81 -27.52 21.47
CA VAL A 98 -18.05 -26.97 20.33
C VAL A 98 -16.58 -27.33 20.48
N VAL A 99 -16.01 -27.12 21.67
CA VAL A 99 -14.62 -27.51 21.97
C VAL A 99 -14.46 -29.00 21.72
N ALA A 100 -15.33 -29.85 22.28
CA ALA A 100 -15.28 -31.30 22.09
C ALA A 100 -15.33 -31.69 20.61
N ALA A 101 -16.17 -31.05 19.79
CA ALA A 101 -16.22 -31.27 18.35
C ALA A 101 -14.91 -30.86 17.66
N LEU A 102 -14.35 -29.70 17.98
CA LEU A 102 -13.06 -29.24 17.44
C LEU A 102 -11.91 -30.20 17.82
N ARG A 103 -11.94 -30.82 19.01
CA ARG A 103 -10.95 -31.85 19.39
C ARG A 103 -10.91 -33.04 18.45
N THR A 104 -12.01 -33.35 17.76
CA THR A 104 -12.08 -34.48 16.83
C THR A 104 -11.48 -34.18 15.45
N ASP A 105 -11.40 -32.92 15.05
CA ASP A 105 -10.80 -32.48 13.78
C ASP A 105 -9.71 -31.46 14.04
N ARG A 106 -8.46 -31.94 14.08
CA ARG A 106 -7.26 -31.12 14.29
C ARG A 106 -7.11 -30.01 13.26
N LYS A 107 -7.55 -30.21 12.00
CA LYS A 107 -7.44 -29.18 10.96
C LYS A 107 -8.44 -28.06 11.21
N ALA A 108 -9.66 -28.42 11.61
CA ALA A 108 -10.67 -27.43 11.99
C ALA A 108 -10.26 -26.66 13.26
N TRP A 109 -9.66 -27.35 14.24
CA TRP A 109 -9.13 -26.72 15.46
C TRP A 109 -8.02 -25.71 15.14
N VAL A 110 -6.95 -26.12 14.46
CA VAL A 110 -5.86 -25.21 14.08
C VAL A 110 -6.39 -24.06 13.23
N SER A 111 -7.30 -24.32 12.28
CA SER A 111 -7.90 -23.24 11.48
C SER A 111 -8.76 -22.29 12.32
N PHE A 112 -9.37 -22.76 13.41
CA PHE A 112 -10.11 -21.90 14.34
C PHE A 112 -9.14 -21.01 15.11
N MET A 113 -8.09 -21.57 15.69
CA MET A 113 -7.10 -20.81 16.48
C MET A 113 -6.38 -19.77 15.62
N MET A 114 -5.87 -20.18 14.44
CA MET A 114 -5.26 -19.27 13.47
C MET A 114 -6.15 -18.05 13.16
N ARG A 115 -7.47 -18.24 13.08
CA ARG A 115 -8.40 -17.17 12.72
C ARG A 115 -8.86 -16.34 13.91
N PHE A 116 -9.23 -16.97 15.02
CA PHE A 116 -9.92 -16.31 16.13
C PHE A 116 -8.98 -15.90 17.26
N GLU A 117 -7.85 -16.58 17.42
CA GLU A 117 -6.84 -16.22 18.39
C GLU A 117 -5.80 -15.27 17.74
N LEU A 118 -5.20 -15.70 16.62
CA LEU A 118 -4.09 -14.98 15.99
C LEU A 118 -4.55 -13.94 14.96
N GLY A 119 -5.81 -14.01 14.51
CA GLY A 119 -6.33 -13.11 13.47
C GLY A 119 -5.69 -13.30 12.09
N LEU A 120 -5.10 -14.47 11.85
CA LEU A 120 -4.35 -14.80 10.66
C LEU A 120 -5.21 -15.58 9.65
N GLU A 121 -5.33 -15.01 8.44
CA GLU A 121 -5.98 -15.67 7.31
C GLU A 121 -4.94 -16.20 6.32
N ARG A 122 -5.28 -17.32 5.65
CA ARG A 122 -4.38 -17.96 4.70
C ARG A 122 -4.04 -17.01 3.54
N PRO A 123 -2.75 -16.71 3.31
CA PRO A 123 -2.34 -15.86 2.20
C PRO A 123 -2.72 -16.48 0.85
N GLN A 124 -3.20 -15.66 -0.08
CA GLN A 124 -3.46 -16.11 -1.45
C GLN A 124 -2.15 -16.41 -2.18
N SER A 125 -2.11 -17.52 -2.92
CA SER A 125 -0.95 -17.89 -3.74
C SER A 125 -0.64 -16.81 -4.79
N GLY A 126 0.64 -16.45 -4.90
CA GLY A 126 1.10 -15.42 -5.83
C GLY A 126 0.74 -13.98 -5.44
N ARG A 127 0.15 -13.74 -4.25
CA ARG A 127 -0.16 -12.38 -3.76
C ARG A 127 1.07 -11.46 -3.77
N ALA A 128 2.24 -11.96 -3.39
CA ALA A 128 3.46 -11.16 -3.35
C ALA A 128 3.84 -10.61 -4.73
N ILE A 129 3.84 -11.45 -5.77
CA ILE A 129 4.17 -11.04 -7.14
C ILE A 129 3.09 -10.09 -7.69
N LYS A 130 1.80 -10.39 -7.45
CA LYS A 130 0.69 -9.51 -7.85
C LYS A 130 0.77 -8.14 -7.18
N SER A 131 1.10 -8.11 -5.88
CA SER A 131 1.32 -6.88 -5.11
C SER A 131 2.42 -6.03 -5.76
N ALA A 132 3.59 -6.63 -5.98
CA ALA A 132 4.73 -5.98 -6.61
C ALA A 132 4.38 -5.37 -7.98
N ALA A 133 3.80 -6.19 -8.87
CA ALA A 133 3.45 -5.78 -10.22
C ALA A 133 2.41 -4.65 -10.24
N THR A 134 1.37 -4.74 -9.41
CA THR A 134 0.30 -3.72 -9.35
C THR A 134 0.73 -2.42 -8.69
N ILE A 135 1.72 -2.44 -7.79
CA ILE A 135 2.29 -1.24 -7.20
C ILE A 135 3.25 -0.57 -8.19
N ALA A 136 4.20 -1.33 -8.76
CA ALA A 136 5.18 -0.80 -9.70
C ALA A 136 4.51 -0.22 -10.97
N SER A 137 3.55 -0.93 -11.56
CA SER A 137 2.83 -0.43 -12.74
C SER A 137 2.02 0.84 -12.45
N ALA A 138 1.34 0.89 -11.30
CA ALA A 138 0.60 2.07 -10.88
C ALA A 138 1.52 3.28 -10.66
N TYR A 139 2.72 3.04 -10.11
CA TYR A 139 3.74 4.06 -9.93
C TYR A 139 4.24 4.62 -11.26
N ILE A 140 4.57 3.73 -12.22
CA ILE A 140 5.00 4.15 -13.56
C ILE A 140 3.92 5.00 -14.23
N VAL A 141 2.68 4.53 -14.24
CA VAL A 141 1.56 5.26 -14.85
C VAL A 141 1.35 6.61 -14.17
N GLY A 142 1.37 6.64 -12.83
CA GLY A 142 1.25 7.87 -12.05
C GLY A 142 2.37 8.86 -12.37
N GLY A 143 3.61 8.39 -12.46
CA GLY A 143 4.78 9.23 -12.68
C GLY A 143 4.93 9.77 -14.09
N LEU A 144 4.42 9.07 -15.10
CA LEU A 144 4.44 9.59 -16.47
C LEU A 144 3.54 10.82 -16.65
N ILE A 145 2.46 10.95 -15.86
CA ILE A 145 1.51 12.07 -15.95
C ILE A 145 2.19 13.45 -15.74
N PRO A 146 2.91 13.71 -14.63
CA PRO A 146 3.57 14.99 -14.42
C PRO A 146 4.71 15.26 -15.41
N ILE A 147 5.38 14.22 -15.94
CA ILE A 147 6.48 14.38 -16.89
C ILE A 147 5.97 14.59 -18.33
N ALA A 148 4.77 14.13 -18.66
CA ALA A 148 4.22 14.16 -20.02
C ALA A 148 4.34 15.53 -20.74
N PRO A 149 4.04 16.68 -20.10
CA PRO A 149 4.17 17.99 -20.75
C PRO A 149 5.59 18.34 -21.19
N TYR A 150 6.62 17.86 -20.49
CA TYR A 150 8.01 18.16 -20.86
C TYR A 150 8.43 17.47 -22.16
N PHE A 151 7.78 16.35 -22.54
CA PHE A 151 8.05 15.66 -23.81
C PHE A 151 7.49 16.39 -25.04
N LEU A 152 6.48 17.23 -24.87
CA LEU A 152 5.74 17.85 -25.99
C LEU A 152 6.45 19.10 -26.57
N ALA A 153 7.78 19.18 -26.42
CA ALA A 153 8.62 20.30 -26.86
C ALA A 153 8.23 21.69 -26.30
N PHE A 154 7.45 21.73 -25.22
CA PHE A 154 7.25 22.95 -24.46
C PHE A 154 8.57 23.33 -23.76
N GLY A 155 9.03 24.57 -23.93
CA GLY A 155 10.10 25.10 -23.08
C GLY A 155 9.70 25.00 -21.60
N VAL A 156 10.66 24.89 -20.68
CA VAL A 156 10.39 24.64 -19.24
C VAL A 156 9.33 25.59 -18.66
N THR A 157 9.36 26.86 -19.05
CA THR A 157 8.40 27.90 -18.63
C THR A 157 6.95 27.63 -19.04
N GLN A 158 6.74 26.92 -20.15
CA GLN A 158 5.42 26.50 -20.63
C GLN A 158 5.05 25.10 -20.12
N ALA A 159 6.02 24.19 -20.01
CA ALA A 159 5.78 22.81 -19.57
C ALA A 159 5.33 22.74 -18.11
N LEU A 160 5.91 23.57 -17.22
CA LEU A 160 5.62 23.53 -15.79
C LEU A 160 4.14 23.85 -15.46
N PRO A 161 3.52 24.95 -15.95
CA PRO A 161 2.10 25.20 -15.71
C PRO A 161 1.18 24.07 -16.17
N TRP A 162 1.46 23.45 -17.33
CA TRP A 162 0.71 22.30 -17.82
C TRP A 162 0.90 21.07 -16.95
N SER A 163 2.12 20.79 -16.50
CA SER A 163 2.43 19.72 -15.56
C SER A 163 1.68 19.89 -14.24
N VAL A 164 1.67 21.10 -13.68
CA VAL A 164 0.91 21.44 -12.47
C VAL A 164 -0.59 21.19 -12.71
N ALA A 165 -1.17 21.74 -13.78
CA ALA A 165 -2.61 21.62 -14.04
C ALA A 165 -3.04 20.15 -14.20
N ILE A 166 -2.34 19.38 -15.05
CA ILE A 166 -2.68 17.98 -15.33
C ILE A 166 -2.49 17.13 -14.07
N THR A 167 -1.44 17.36 -13.30
CA THR A 167 -1.17 16.57 -12.09
C THR A 167 -2.18 16.87 -10.99
N LEU A 168 -2.57 18.14 -10.78
CA LEU A 168 -3.62 18.48 -9.81
C LEU A 168 -4.94 17.83 -10.20
N VAL A 169 -5.32 17.86 -11.48
CA VAL A 169 -6.51 17.14 -11.96
C VAL A 169 -6.39 15.63 -11.69
N ALA A 170 -5.23 15.03 -11.99
CA ALA A 170 -5.00 13.61 -11.75
C ALA A 170 -5.07 13.24 -10.25
N LEU A 171 -4.47 14.04 -9.37
CA LEU A 171 -4.53 13.88 -7.91
C LEU A 171 -5.96 14.02 -7.38
N ALA A 172 -6.73 14.99 -7.88
CA ALA A 172 -8.13 15.18 -7.50
C ALA A 172 -8.99 13.98 -7.91
N LEU A 173 -8.86 13.53 -9.16
CA LEU A 173 -9.58 12.38 -9.69
C LEU A 173 -9.20 11.10 -8.96
N PHE A 174 -7.90 10.84 -8.80
CA PHE A 174 -7.41 9.68 -8.07
C PHE A 174 -7.88 9.69 -6.61
N GLY A 175 -7.78 10.83 -5.93
CA GLY A 175 -8.23 10.97 -4.54
C GLY A 175 -9.74 10.79 -4.39
N TYR A 176 -10.54 11.27 -5.35
CA TYR A 176 -11.99 11.03 -5.38
C TYR A 176 -12.32 9.55 -5.55
N ILE A 177 -11.70 8.89 -6.54
CA ILE A 177 -11.85 7.47 -6.81
C ILE A 177 -11.45 6.65 -5.59
N LYS A 178 -10.28 6.94 -5.00
CA LYS A 178 -9.80 6.31 -3.77
C LYS A 178 -10.85 6.40 -2.67
N GLY A 179 -11.36 7.60 -2.39
CA GLY A 179 -12.34 7.81 -1.33
C GLY A 179 -13.62 7.02 -1.54
N HIS A 180 -14.13 7.00 -2.79
CA HIS A 180 -15.31 6.22 -3.15
C HIS A 180 -15.13 4.72 -2.89
N TYR A 181 -14.00 4.13 -3.29
CA TYR A 181 -13.74 2.70 -3.08
C TYR A 181 -13.37 2.33 -1.64
N THR A 182 -12.80 3.24 -0.86
CA THR A 182 -12.44 2.97 0.55
C THR A 182 -13.57 3.28 1.53
N GLY A 183 -14.75 3.71 1.05
CA GLY A 183 -15.88 4.11 1.91
C GLY A 183 -15.67 5.44 2.66
N ALA A 184 -14.64 6.21 2.29
CA ALA A 184 -14.40 7.53 2.85
C ALA A 184 -15.16 8.61 2.06
N ALA A 185 -15.35 9.80 2.63
CA ALA A 185 -15.95 10.92 1.91
C ALA A 185 -15.11 11.27 0.66
N PRO A 186 -15.61 11.07 -0.58
CA PRO A 186 -14.78 11.15 -1.79
C PRO A 186 -14.14 12.52 -1.99
N LEU A 187 -14.90 13.59 -1.72
CA LEU A 187 -14.41 14.97 -1.86
C LEU A 187 -13.29 15.29 -0.86
N MET A 188 -13.40 14.82 0.38
CA MET A 188 -12.33 15.00 1.38
C MET A 188 -11.08 14.20 1.02
N SER A 189 -11.24 12.99 0.51
CA SER A 189 -10.12 12.18 0.00
C SER A 189 -9.40 12.85 -1.18
N ALA A 190 -10.15 13.47 -2.10
CA ALA A 190 -9.60 14.28 -3.18
C ALA A 190 -8.81 15.48 -2.65
N LEU A 191 -9.38 16.25 -1.71
CA LEU A 191 -8.73 17.41 -1.10
C LEU A 191 -7.45 17.03 -0.35
N HIS A 192 -7.46 15.95 0.45
CA HIS A 192 -6.25 15.47 1.13
C HIS A 192 -5.16 15.08 0.14
N THR A 193 -5.51 14.38 -0.93
CA THR A 193 -4.55 13.91 -1.94
C THR A 193 -3.94 15.09 -2.71
N LEU A 194 -4.77 16.08 -3.08
CA LEU A 194 -4.33 17.35 -3.65
C LEU A 194 -3.38 18.11 -2.73
N LEU A 195 -3.73 18.21 -1.43
CA LEU A 195 -2.97 18.97 -0.45
C LEU A 195 -1.59 18.35 -0.21
N ILE A 196 -1.51 17.02 -0.05
CA ILE A 196 -0.24 16.31 0.10
C ILE A 196 0.64 16.52 -1.14
N GLY A 197 0.08 16.32 -2.33
CA GLY A 197 0.83 16.52 -3.58
C GLY A 197 1.33 17.96 -3.76
N SER A 198 0.48 18.95 -3.43
CA SER A 198 0.83 20.36 -3.51
C SER A 198 1.92 20.74 -2.51
N ILE A 199 1.86 20.23 -1.27
CA ILE A 199 2.90 20.47 -0.25
C ILE A 199 4.23 19.86 -0.68
N ALA A 200 4.23 18.62 -1.17
CA ALA A 200 5.44 17.96 -1.64
C ALA A 200 6.11 18.74 -2.78
N ALA A 201 5.32 19.18 -3.77
CA ALA A 201 5.83 19.97 -4.89
C ALA A 201 6.31 21.35 -4.45
N ALA A 202 5.59 22.03 -3.55
CA ALA A 202 6.02 23.32 -3.01
C ALA A 202 7.34 23.19 -2.23
N ALA A 203 7.48 22.15 -1.41
CA ALA A 203 8.71 21.88 -0.66
C ALA A 203 9.90 21.63 -1.60
N ALA A 204 9.72 20.80 -2.62
CA ALA A 204 10.76 20.53 -3.62
C ALA A 204 11.13 21.77 -4.43
N PHE A 205 10.14 22.56 -4.86
CA PHE A 205 10.34 23.83 -5.56
C PHE A 205 11.12 24.84 -4.73
N LEU A 206 10.73 25.04 -3.46
CA LEU A 206 11.39 25.99 -2.57
C LEU A 206 12.83 25.56 -2.25
N LEU A 207 13.05 24.25 -2.01
CA LEU A 207 14.37 23.72 -1.77
C LEU A 207 15.27 23.88 -2.99
N ALA A 208 14.79 23.50 -4.18
CA ALA A 208 15.54 23.64 -5.42
C ALA A 208 15.92 25.10 -5.68
N ARG A 209 14.98 26.03 -5.48
CA ARG A 209 15.20 27.48 -5.63
C ARG A 209 16.18 28.05 -4.59
N ALA A 210 16.27 27.47 -3.41
CA ALA A 210 17.17 27.93 -2.36
C ALA A 210 18.64 27.55 -2.61
N ILE A 211 18.89 26.50 -3.41
CA ILE A 211 20.24 25.97 -3.69
C ILE A 211 20.73 26.27 -5.11
N SER A 212 19.87 26.79 -5.99
CA SER A 212 20.17 27.18 -7.38
C SER A 212 20.53 28.66 -7.48
#